data_AF-A0A3B9RW75-F1
#
_entry.id   AF-A0A3B9RW75-F1
#
_cell.length_a   1.000
_cell.length_b   1.000
_cell.length_c   1.000
_cell.angle_alpha   90.00
_cell.angle_beta   90.00
_cell.angle_gamma   90.00
#
_symmetry.space_group_name_H-M   'P 1'
#
loop_
_entity.id
_entity.type
_entity.pdbx_description
1 polymer ?
#
loop_
_entity_poly.entity_id
_entity_poly.type
_entity_poly.pdbx_seq_one_letter_code
_entity_poly.pdbx_strand_id
1 'polypeptide(L)'
;NKAVKKGQALFQIDIRPFDYALQKATAHLKQARLNLADTKLNLIIAKQTLAREEDLLTLIQAHAKRFRVLAQDKALSLIKLLDIETKIKEQETQVLIARQKLNLAQKRINTYALEQAQAEVAKATYDYNHALIRAPIAGYITNFNILPGQYVHSGQSLFALVDTSHWWVVTRYRETAIRLIKPHDKVKIKLDMYPNKVFYGHVSSIGWGINRIQTGNVAPSTLEYLEPTEYWIKIAQRFPVRIDFDSIDSDFPLRIGASATTRTLNHG
;
A
#
# COMPACT_ATOMS: atom_id res chain seq x y z
N ASN A 1 -24.68 17.01 11.64
CA ASN A 1 -23.65 17.79 10.93
C ASN A 1 -22.70 18.40 11.93
N LYS A 2 -21.43 17.99 11.92
CA LYS A 2 -20.43 18.42 12.90
C LYS A 2 -19.15 18.84 12.18
N ALA A 3 -18.53 19.92 12.63
CA ALA A 3 -17.21 20.32 12.18
C ALA A 3 -16.15 19.36 12.75
N VAL A 4 -15.21 18.96 11.90
CA VAL A 4 -14.10 18.09 12.29
C VAL A 4 -12.77 18.68 11.85
N LYS A 5 -11.74 18.45 12.66
CA LYS A 5 -10.36 18.81 12.33
C LYS A 5 -9.66 17.64 11.64
N LYS A 6 -8.63 17.94 10.84
CA LYS A 6 -7.73 16.93 10.28
C LYS A 6 -7.15 16.05 11.41
N GLY A 7 -7.22 14.73 11.24
CA GLY A 7 -6.74 13.73 12.21
C GLY A 7 -7.69 13.41 13.37
N GLN A 8 -8.83 14.12 13.48
CA GLN A 8 -9.82 13.85 14.52
C GLN A 8 -10.43 12.47 14.35
N ALA A 9 -10.52 11.70 15.44
CA ALA A 9 -11.19 10.41 15.47
C ALA A 9 -12.69 10.59 15.21
N LEU A 10 -13.24 9.82 14.26
CA LEU A 10 -14.64 9.89 13.86
C LEU A 10 -15.45 8.78 14.50
N PHE A 11 -15.04 7.54 14.26
CA PHE A 11 -15.61 6.35 14.87
C PHE A 11 -14.56 5.24 14.86
N GLN A 12 -14.82 4.22 15.67
CA GLN A 12 -13.94 3.08 15.82
C GLN A 12 -14.74 1.82 15.51
N ILE A 13 -14.18 0.97 14.65
CA ILE A 13 -14.65 -0.39 14.42
C ILE A 13 -14.18 -1.25 15.60
N ASP A 14 -14.91 -2.31 15.94
CA ASP A 14 -14.48 -3.25 16.97
C ASP A 14 -13.04 -3.70 16.69
N ILE A 15 -12.14 -3.34 17.60
CA ILE A 15 -10.70 -3.51 17.44
C ILE A 15 -10.23 -4.92 17.75
N ARG A 16 -11.04 -5.70 18.50
CA ARG A 16 -10.63 -7.01 19.02
C ARG A 16 -10.21 -7.99 17.92
N PRO A 17 -10.93 -8.14 16.79
CA PRO A 17 -10.49 -9.02 15.71
C PRO A 17 -9.13 -8.62 15.12
N PHE A 18 -8.87 -7.31 15.02
CA PHE A 18 -7.60 -6.79 14.50
C PHE A 18 -6.46 -6.97 15.50
N ASP A 19 -6.71 -6.78 16.78
CA ASP A 19 -5.75 -7.03 17.84
C ASP A 19 -5.33 -8.51 17.88
N TYR A 20 -6.31 -9.42 17.82
CA TYR A 20 -6.04 -10.86 17.77
C TYR A 20 -5.27 -11.25 16.49
N ALA A 21 -5.58 -10.63 15.34
CA ALA A 21 -4.84 -10.85 14.11
C ALA A 21 -3.37 -10.37 14.22
N LEU A 22 -3.13 -9.22 14.85
CA LEU A 22 -1.79 -8.70 15.12
C LEU A 22 -1.02 -9.60 16.09
N GLN A 23 -1.65 -10.05 17.18
CA GLN A 23 -1.04 -11.00 18.11
C GLN A 23 -0.67 -12.32 17.41
N LYS A 24 -1.55 -12.85 16.55
CA LYS A 24 -1.26 -14.05 15.75
C LYS A 24 -0.08 -13.83 14.80
N ALA A 25 -0.05 -12.73 14.06
CA ALA A 25 1.03 -12.42 13.13
C ALA A 25 2.38 -12.23 13.86
N THR A 26 2.37 -11.56 15.01
CA THR A 26 3.59 -11.36 15.82
C THR A 26 4.11 -12.66 16.41
N ALA A 27 3.22 -13.59 16.82
CA ALA A 27 3.60 -14.94 17.24
C ALA A 27 4.24 -15.72 16.08
N HIS A 28 3.67 -15.64 14.88
CA HIS A 28 4.23 -16.27 13.68
C HIS A 28 5.63 -15.70 13.33
N LEU A 29 5.81 -14.38 13.45
CA LEU A 29 7.13 -13.75 13.29
C LEU A 29 8.16 -14.26 14.31
N LYS A 30 7.77 -14.44 15.57
CA LYS A 30 8.65 -15.02 16.60
C LYS A 30 9.04 -16.45 16.22
N GLN A 31 8.08 -17.26 15.78
CA GLN A 31 8.35 -18.63 15.32
C GLN A 31 9.32 -18.67 14.13
N ALA A 32 9.10 -17.83 13.12
CA ALA A 32 9.98 -17.74 11.96
C ALA A 32 11.42 -17.33 12.34
N ARG A 33 11.57 -16.42 13.32
CA ARG A 33 12.89 -16.04 13.87
C ARG A 33 13.58 -17.19 14.58
N LEU A 34 12.85 -17.97 15.39
CA LEU A 34 13.39 -19.14 16.07
C LEU A 34 13.85 -20.20 15.06
N ASN A 35 13.03 -20.51 14.06
CA ASN A 35 13.40 -21.46 13.00
C ASN A 35 14.67 -21.03 12.24
N LEU A 36 14.82 -19.73 11.96
CA LEU A 36 16.04 -19.20 11.35
C LEU A 36 17.26 -19.33 12.29
N ALA A 37 17.08 -19.11 13.59
CA ALA A 37 18.14 -19.30 14.57
C ALA A 37 18.56 -20.79 14.64
N ASP A 38 17.59 -21.71 14.66
CA ASP A 38 17.83 -23.16 14.71
C ASP A 38 18.56 -23.66 13.45
N THR A 39 18.16 -23.20 12.26
CA THR A 39 18.86 -23.55 11.01
C THR A 39 20.30 -23.03 10.99
N LYS A 40 20.55 -21.81 11.51
CA LYS A 40 21.90 -21.28 11.68
C LYS A 40 22.73 -22.09 12.68
N LEU A 41 22.13 -22.51 13.80
CA LEU A 41 22.81 -23.36 14.79
C LEU A 41 23.17 -24.72 14.18
N ASN A 42 22.25 -25.34 13.43
CA ASN A 42 22.51 -26.59 12.73
C ASN A 42 23.65 -26.48 11.70
N LEU A 43 23.80 -25.32 11.04
CA LEU A 43 24.96 -25.07 10.18
C LEU A 43 26.27 -25.06 10.97
N ILE A 44 26.29 -24.41 12.14
CA ILE A 44 27.49 -24.37 12.99
C ILE A 44 27.86 -25.79 13.45
N ILE A 45 26.88 -26.57 13.90
CA ILE A 45 27.08 -27.98 14.31
C ILE A 45 27.61 -28.80 13.13
N ALA A 46 27.05 -28.65 11.93
CA ALA A 46 27.51 -29.35 10.74
C ALA A 46 28.93 -28.96 10.34
N LYS A 47 29.31 -27.67 10.46
CA LYS A 47 30.68 -27.19 10.22
C LYS A 47 31.67 -27.80 11.22
N GLN A 48 31.34 -27.80 12.51
CA GLN A 48 32.17 -28.39 13.54
C GLN A 48 32.33 -29.90 13.37
N THR A 49 31.25 -30.58 12.97
CA THR A 49 31.28 -32.02 12.67
C THR A 49 32.22 -32.31 11.51
N LEU A 50 32.13 -31.54 10.40
CA LEU A 50 33.05 -31.71 9.27
C LEU A 50 34.51 -31.49 9.68
N ALA A 51 34.80 -30.42 10.42
CA ALA A 51 36.15 -30.13 10.90
C ALA A 51 36.70 -31.30 11.74
N ARG A 52 35.89 -31.85 12.65
CA ARG A 52 36.27 -33.02 13.46
C ARG A 52 36.59 -34.24 12.59
N GLU A 53 35.76 -34.55 11.60
CA GLU A 53 36.01 -35.71 10.72
C GLU A 53 37.26 -35.52 9.83
N GLU A 54 37.54 -34.29 9.40
CA GLU A 54 38.74 -33.92 8.64
C GLU A 54 40.02 -34.01 9.51
N ASP A 55 39.97 -33.59 10.77
CA ASP A 55 41.06 -33.75 11.74
C ASP A 55 41.36 -35.23 12.01
N LEU A 56 40.32 -36.06 12.19
CA LEU A 56 40.47 -37.50 12.35
C LEU A 56 41.09 -38.17 11.11
N LEU A 57 40.67 -37.75 9.91
CA LEU A 57 41.28 -38.24 8.66
C LEU A 57 42.77 -37.88 8.60
N THR A 58 43.11 -36.63 8.97
CA THR A 58 44.50 -36.16 9.00
C THR A 58 45.35 -36.98 9.97
N LEU A 59 44.82 -37.29 11.15
CA LEU A 59 45.48 -38.14 12.14
C LEU A 59 45.72 -39.56 11.60
N ILE A 60 44.71 -40.18 10.98
CA ILE A 60 44.81 -41.53 10.42
C ILE A 60 45.81 -41.57 9.26
N GLN A 61 45.81 -40.56 8.39
CA GLN A 61 46.77 -40.43 7.29
C GLN A 61 48.21 -40.25 7.80
N ALA A 62 48.41 -39.46 8.87
CA ALA A 62 49.71 -39.31 9.51
C ALA A 62 50.21 -40.65 10.10
N HIS A 63 49.32 -41.43 10.71
CA HIS A 63 49.62 -42.78 11.17
C HIS A 63 49.99 -43.70 10.01
N ALA A 64 49.20 -43.72 8.93
CA ALA A 64 49.47 -44.52 7.74
C ALA A 64 50.86 -44.23 7.15
N LYS A 65 51.25 -42.95 7.07
CA LYS A 65 52.59 -42.55 6.61
C LYS A 65 53.69 -43.11 7.51
N ARG A 66 53.52 -43.06 8.84
CA ARG A 66 54.49 -43.63 9.80
C ARG A 66 54.57 -45.16 9.68
N PHE A 67 53.44 -45.84 9.62
CA PHE A 67 53.41 -47.31 9.51
C PHE A 67 53.97 -47.82 8.18
N ARG A 68 53.81 -47.07 7.09
CA ARG A 68 54.39 -47.40 5.78
C ARG A 68 55.91 -47.44 5.82
N VAL A 69 56.55 -46.50 6.53
CA VAL A 69 58.01 -46.49 6.75
C VAL A 69 58.43 -47.71 7.57
N LEU A 70 57.76 -47.97 8.70
CA LEU A 70 58.08 -49.12 9.56
C LEU A 70 57.91 -50.48 8.88
N ALA A 71 56.96 -50.60 7.95
CA ALA A 71 56.75 -51.82 7.17
C ALA A 71 57.86 -52.04 6.13
N GLN A 72 58.42 -50.97 5.54
CA GLN A 72 59.59 -51.07 4.66
C GLN A 72 60.81 -51.60 5.41
N ASP A 73 60.97 -51.21 6.68
CA ASP A 73 62.01 -51.70 7.58
C ASP A 73 61.73 -53.12 8.12
N LYS A 74 60.72 -53.83 7.58
CA LYS A 74 60.26 -55.16 8.02
C LYS A 74 59.87 -55.24 9.50
N ALA A 75 59.62 -54.11 10.15
CA ALA A 75 59.27 -54.03 11.57
C ALA A 75 57.75 -54.15 11.85
N LEU A 76 56.93 -54.33 10.80
CA LEU A 76 55.46 -54.39 10.90
C LEU A 76 54.86 -55.48 10.01
N SER A 77 53.76 -56.10 10.46
CA SER A 77 52.95 -57.04 9.66
C SER A 77 52.19 -56.33 8.53
N LEU A 78 52.16 -56.95 7.34
CA LEU A 78 51.47 -56.44 6.15
C LEU A 78 49.95 -56.26 6.36
N ILE A 79 49.34 -57.10 7.21
CA ILE A 79 47.90 -57.04 7.55
C ILE A 79 47.56 -55.73 8.26
N LYS A 80 48.48 -55.21 9.09
CA LYS A 80 48.30 -53.92 9.79
C LYS A 80 48.29 -52.73 8.83
N LEU A 81 49.01 -52.80 7.71
CA LEU A 81 48.93 -51.77 6.67
C LEU A 81 47.59 -51.79 5.96
N LEU A 82 47.10 -52.97 5.59
CA LEU A 82 45.81 -53.13 4.93
C LEU A 82 44.66 -52.59 5.81
N ASP A 83 44.67 -52.90 7.11
CA ASP A 83 43.68 -52.39 8.07
C ASP A 83 43.68 -50.86 8.21
N ILE A 84 44.83 -50.22 8.02
CA ILE A 84 44.90 -48.74 8.06
C ILE A 84 44.38 -48.14 6.75
N GLU A 85 44.69 -48.77 5.61
CA GLU A 85 44.17 -48.32 4.31
C GLU A 85 42.65 -48.43 4.23
N THR A 86 42.06 -49.50 4.79
CA THR A 86 40.60 -49.62 4.89
C THR A 86 40.01 -48.55 5.80
N LYS A 87 40.64 -48.27 6.95
CA LYS A 87 40.24 -47.18 7.86
C LYS A 87 40.31 -45.79 7.21
N ILE A 88 41.30 -45.53 6.36
CA ILE A 88 41.36 -44.27 5.59
C ILE A 88 40.12 -44.16 4.70
N LYS A 89 39.82 -45.19 3.90
CA LYS A 89 38.66 -45.17 2.98
C LYS A 89 37.33 -45.02 3.73
N GLU A 90 37.21 -45.67 4.88
CA GLU A 90 36.05 -45.52 5.76
C GLU A 90 35.92 -44.07 6.26
N GLN A 91 37.01 -43.49 6.77
CA GLN A 91 37.00 -42.12 7.27
C GLN A 91 36.78 -41.08 6.14
N GLU A 92 37.34 -41.29 4.95
CA GLU A 92 37.07 -40.47 3.76
C GLU A 92 35.57 -40.46 3.41
N THR A 93 34.91 -41.61 3.55
CA THR A 93 33.46 -41.73 3.37
C THR A 93 32.72 -40.94 4.44
N GLN A 94 33.15 -40.98 5.70
CA GLN A 94 32.55 -40.18 6.78
C GLN A 94 32.70 -38.67 6.55
N VAL A 95 33.88 -38.22 6.09
CA VAL A 95 34.10 -36.82 5.70
C VAL A 95 33.16 -36.42 4.56
N LEU A 96 32.99 -37.27 3.56
CA LEU A 96 32.06 -37.02 2.46
C LEU A 96 30.61 -36.86 2.96
N ILE A 97 30.16 -37.74 3.85
CA ILE A 97 28.84 -37.66 4.49
C ILE A 97 28.69 -36.35 5.28
N ALA A 98 29.69 -36.00 6.09
CA ALA A 98 29.69 -34.75 6.87
C ALA A 98 29.64 -33.52 5.96
N ARG A 99 30.38 -33.53 4.85
CA ARG A 99 30.37 -32.46 3.85
C ARG A 99 29.02 -32.33 3.14
N GLN A 100 28.37 -33.46 2.82
CA GLN A 100 27.00 -33.44 2.29
C GLN A 100 25.99 -32.88 3.29
N LYS A 101 26.08 -33.27 4.57
CA LYS A 101 25.24 -32.71 5.65
C LYS A 101 25.44 -31.20 5.79
N LEU A 102 26.67 -30.71 5.71
CA LEU A 102 26.98 -29.28 5.72
C LEU A 102 26.33 -28.56 4.53
N ASN A 103 26.46 -29.10 3.32
CA ASN A 103 25.84 -28.52 2.12
C ASN A 103 24.30 -28.46 2.25
N LEU A 104 23.68 -29.49 2.81
CA LEU A 104 22.23 -29.51 3.08
C LEU A 104 21.83 -28.46 4.13
N ALA A 105 22.60 -28.34 5.22
CA ALA A 105 22.36 -27.32 6.24
C ALA A 105 22.49 -25.90 5.67
N GLN A 106 23.48 -25.66 4.81
CA GLN A 106 23.67 -24.37 4.15
C GLN A 106 22.51 -24.01 3.21
N LYS A 107 22.00 -24.99 2.45
CA LYS A 107 20.83 -24.79 1.55
C LYS A 107 19.53 -24.54 2.30
N ARG A 108 19.40 -25.05 3.54
CA ARG A 108 18.19 -24.84 4.36
C ARG A 108 18.09 -23.44 4.94
N ILE A 109 19.21 -22.69 5.03
CA ILE A 109 19.17 -21.30 5.47
C ILE A 109 18.57 -20.45 4.37
N ASN A 110 17.40 -19.88 4.64
CA ASN A 110 16.76 -18.88 3.81
C ASN A 110 15.97 -17.92 4.70
N THR A 111 15.67 -16.72 4.17
CA THR A 111 14.94 -15.66 4.89
C THR A 111 13.49 -15.56 4.48
N TYR A 112 13.02 -16.35 3.50
CA TYR A 112 11.69 -16.22 2.92
C TYR A 112 10.56 -16.32 3.96
N ALA A 113 10.64 -17.31 4.86
CA ALA A 113 9.65 -17.46 5.92
C ALA A 113 9.66 -16.27 6.91
N LEU A 114 10.83 -15.68 7.16
CA LEU A 114 10.97 -14.49 8.01
C LEU A 114 10.37 -13.26 7.33
N GLU A 115 10.67 -13.05 6.05
CA GLU A 115 10.16 -11.94 5.24
C GLU A 115 8.63 -12.02 5.10
N GLN A 116 8.10 -13.22 4.86
CA GLN A 116 6.66 -13.45 4.82
C GLN A 116 6.00 -13.09 6.17
N ALA A 117 6.55 -13.57 7.29
CA ALA A 117 5.99 -13.27 8.61
C ALA A 117 6.11 -11.76 8.96
N GLN A 118 7.15 -11.07 8.49
CA GLN A 118 7.26 -9.61 8.61
C GLN A 118 6.16 -8.88 7.82
N ALA A 119 5.89 -9.32 6.58
CA ALA A 119 4.84 -8.76 5.76
C ALA A 119 3.44 -8.99 6.38
N GLU A 120 3.20 -10.16 6.98
CA GLU A 120 1.98 -10.46 7.71
C GLU A 120 1.78 -9.53 8.92
N VAL A 121 2.84 -9.26 9.69
CA VAL A 121 2.79 -8.29 10.81
C VAL A 121 2.53 -6.88 10.29
N ALA A 122 3.18 -6.46 9.20
CA ALA A 122 2.97 -5.14 8.61
C ALA A 122 1.51 -4.96 8.16
N LYS A 123 0.93 -5.98 7.52
CA LYS A 123 -0.48 -5.98 7.12
C LYS A 123 -1.41 -5.92 8.34
N ALA A 124 -1.20 -6.78 9.34
CA ALA A 124 -2.04 -6.78 10.54
C ALA A 124 -1.95 -5.44 11.32
N THR A 125 -0.77 -4.82 11.33
CA THR A 125 -0.55 -3.50 11.93
C THR A 125 -1.29 -2.41 11.15
N TYR A 126 -1.25 -2.48 9.80
CA TYR A 126 -2.01 -1.59 8.94
C TYR A 126 -3.52 -1.70 9.23
N ASP A 127 -4.05 -2.93 9.25
CA ASP A 127 -5.47 -3.18 9.50
C ASP A 127 -5.90 -2.71 10.90
N TYR A 128 -5.08 -2.98 11.94
CA TYR A 128 -5.29 -2.50 13.30
C TYR A 128 -5.37 -0.97 13.38
N ASN A 129 -4.44 -0.27 12.73
CA ASN A 129 -4.45 1.19 12.70
C ASN A 129 -5.65 1.77 11.93
N HIS A 130 -6.18 1.03 10.96
CA HIS A 130 -7.37 1.41 10.18
C HIS A 130 -8.69 1.01 10.84
N ALA A 131 -8.67 0.38 12.02
CA ALA A 131 -9.88 0.19 12.84
C ALA A 131 -10.38 1.53 13.42
N LEU A 132 -9.48 2.50 13.63
CA LEU A 132 -9.83 3.85 14.05
C LEU A 132 -9.87 4.81 12.86
N ILE A 133 -11.08 5.16 12.43
CA ILE A 133 -11.27 6.03 11.28
C ILE A 133 -11.12 7.49 11.72
N ARG A 134 -10.19 8.20 11.07
CA ARG A 134 -9.86 9.60 11.32
C ARG A 134 -10.21 10.46 10.11
N ALA A 135 -10.53 11.73 10.35
CA ALA A 135 -10.77 12.69 9.28
C ALA A 135 -9.46 13.00 8.51
N PRO A 136 -9.38 12.78 7.18
CA PRO A 136 -8.19 13.09 6.40
C PRO A 136 -7.94 14.60 6.23
N ILE A 137 -9.02 15.40 6.31
CA ILE A 137 -9.02 16.87 6.17
C ILE A 137 -9.93 17.50 7.22
N ALA A 138 -9.78 18.82 7.41
CA ALA A 138 -10.74 19.59 8.20
C ALA A 138 -11.98 19.90 7.36
N GLY A 139 -13.17 19.83 7.96
CA GLY A 139 -14.40 20.00 7.20
C GLY A 139 -15.67 19.72 7.97
N TYR A 140 -16.76 19.53 7.25
CA TYR A 140 -18.05 19.14 7.83
C TYR A 140 -18.44 17.73 7.40
N ILE A 141 -18.88 16.94 8.37
CA ILE A 141 -19.47 15.63 8.09
C ILE A 141 -20.96 15.80 7.80
N THR A 142 -21.38 15.28 6.66
CA THR A 142 -22.77 15.21 6.19
C THR A 142 -23.18 13.76 5.93
N ASN A 143 -24.49 13.47 5.99
CA ASN A 143 -25.05 12.14 5.77
C ASN A 143 -24.45 11.05 6.68
N PHE A 144 -24.26 11.36 7.96
CA PHE A 144 -23.75 10.40 8.94
C PHE A 144 -24.90 9.49 9.42
N ASN A 145 -25.08 8.36 8.74
CA ASN A 145 -26.18 7.41 8.98
C ASN A 145 -25.72 6.10 9.62
N ILE A 146 -24.65 6.13 10.43
CA ILE A 146 -24.09 4.95 11.09
C ILE A 146 -24.64 4.85 12.51
N LEU A 147 -25.13 3.67 12.89
CA LEU A 147 -25.55 3.36 14.27
C LEU A 147 -24.51 2.50 14.99
N PRO A 148 -24.29 2.68 16.30
CA PRO A 148 -23.48 1.76 17.10
C PRO A 148 -24.02 0.32 16.97
N GLY A 149 -23.13 -0.64 16.69
CA GLY A 149 -23.50 -2.05 16.46
C GLY A 149 -23.87 -2.39 15.01
N GLN A 150 -23.96 -1.41 14.11
CA GLN A 150 -24.15 -1.67 12.69
C GLN A 150 -22.89 -2.29 12.07
N TYR A 151 -23.08 -3.37 11.31
CA TYR A 151 -22.02 -3.98 10.53
C TYR A 151 -21.76 -3.18 9.24
N VAL A 152 -20.48 -2.97 8.93
CA VAL A 152 -20.02 -2.24 7.74
C VAL A 152 -18.97 -3.07 7.00
N HIS A 153 -18.97 -2.96 5.66
CA HIS A 153 -18.01 -3.67 4.80
C HIS A 153 -16.99 -2.71 4.20
N SER A 154 -15.82 -3.24 3.83
CA SER A 154 -14.81 -2.44 3.13
C SER A 154 -15.36 -1.94 1.79
N GLY A 155 -15.08 -0.67 1.46
CA GLY A 155 -15.60 0.00 0.26
C GLY A 155 -17.02 0.57 0.40
N GLN A 156 -17.70 0.34 1.52
CA GLN A 156 -19.00 0.95 1.78
C GLN A 156 -18.85 2.44 2.09
N SER A 157 -19.60 3.29 1.38
CA SER A 157 -19.68 4.72 1.71
C SER A 157 -20.55 4.92 2.96
N LEU A 158 -20.00 5.57 3.98
CA LEU A 158 -20.66 5.72 5.28
C LEU A 158 -21.15 7.15 5.57
N PHE A 159 -20.42 8.16 5.08
CA PHE A 159 -20.74 9.58 5.22
C PHE A 159 -19.94 10.38 4.18
N ALA A 160 -20.33 11.63 3.95
CA ALA A 160 -19.57 12.58 3.15
C ALA A 160 -18.79 13.54 4.06
N LEU A 161 -17.54 13.84 3.69
CA LEU A 161 -16.73 14.88 4.31
C LEU A 161 -16.59 16.04 3.33
N VAL A 162 -17.15 17.19 3.70
CA VAL A 162 -17.09 18.41 2.91
C VAL A 162 -15.83 19.17 3.30
N ASP A 163 -14.91 19.34 2.34
CA ASP A 163 -13.75 20.20 2.48
C ASP A 163 -14.19 21.66 2.61
N THR A 164 -13.64 22.36 3.60
CA THR A 164 -13.94 23.77 3.86
C THR A 164 -12.79 24.70 3.50
N SER A 165 -11.65 24.16 3.07
CA SER A 165 -10.44 24.92 2.74
C SER A 165 -10.55 25.68 1.43
N HIS A 166 -11.27 25.13 0.45
CA HIS A 166 -11.44 25.73 -0.86
C HIS A 166 -12.89 25.66 -1.32
N TRP A 167 -13.45 26.81 -1.70
CA TRP A 167 -14.81 26.89 -2.22
C TRP A 167 -14.79 27.42 -3.65
N TRP A 168 -15.71 26.91 -4.45
CA TRP A 168 -15.90 27.35 -5.82
C TRP A 168 -17.37 27.26 -6.21
N VAL A 169 -17.74 28.02 -7.23
CA VAL A 169 -19.02 27.90 -7.92
C VAL A 169 -18.77 27.32 -9.30
N VAL A 170 -19.58 26.35 -9.69
CA VAL A 170 -19.64 25.90 -11.09
C VAL A 170 -20.87 26.51 -11.73
N THR A 171 -20.68 27.48 -12.63
CA THR A 171 -21.77 28.07 -13.41
C THR A 171 -21.75 27.53 -14.82
N ARG A 172 -22.93 27.23 -15.37
CA ARG A 172 -23.08 26.77 -16.75
C ARG A 172 -23.44 27.95 -17.66
N TYR A 173 -22.47 28.49 -18.39
CA TYR A 173 -22.68 29.61 -19.31
C TYR A 173 -23.09 29.10 -20.69
N ARG A 174 -23.95 29.86 -21.39
CA ARG A 174 -24.32 29.56 -22.77
C ARG A 174 -23.07 29.55 -23.66
N GLU A 175 -23.01 28.65 -24.62
CA GLU A 175 -21.93 28.54 -25.61
C GLU A 175 -21.55 29.88 -26.24
N THR A 176 -22.55 30.69 -26.59
CA THR A 176 -22.35 32.02 -27.18
C THR A 176 -21.63 33.00 -26.25
N ALA A 177 -21.72 32.81 -24.94
CA ALA A 177 -21.05 33.64 -23.93
C ALA A 177 -19.63 33.17 -23.63
N ILE A 178 -19.27 31.91 -23.90
CA ILE A 178 -17.96 31.36 -23.56
C ILE A 178 -16.81 32.11 -24.25
N ARG A 179 -17.00 32.55 -25.51
CA ARG A 179 -16.00 33.35 -26.23
C ARG A 179 -15.62 34.67 -25.54
N LEU A 180 -16.49 35.15 -24.64
CA LEU A 180 -16.30 36.40 -23.91
C LEU A 180 -15.65 36.17 -22.54
N ILE A 181 -15.51 34.92 -22.08
CA ILE A 181 -15.01 34.60 -20.75
C ILE A 181 -13.58 34.09 -20.89
N LYS A 182 -12.66 34.66 -20.11
CA LYS A 182 -11.26 34.26 -20.04
C LYS A 182 -10.91 33.78 -18.62
N PRO A 183 -9.94 32.86 -18.47
CA PRO A 183 -9.35 32.58 -17.17
C PRO A 183 -8.86 33.88 -16.52
N HIS A 184 -9.04 34.00 -15.20
CA HIS A 184 -8.76 35.16 -14.35
C HIS A 184 -9.74 36.34 -14.47
N ASP A 185 -10.78 36.26 -15.30
CA ASP A 185 -11.82 37.30 -15.32
C ASP A 185 -12.51 37.41 -13.96
N LYS A 186 -12.73 38.65 -13.50
CA LYS A 186 -13.44 38.93 -12.24
C LYS A 186 -14.92 38.59 -12.36
N VAL A 187 -15.48 38.04 -11.30
CA VAL A 187 -16.88 37.59 -11.26
C VAL A 187 -17.54 38.10 -10.00
N LYS A 188 -18.76 38.64 -10.14
CA LYS A 188 -19.69 38.85 -9.02
C LYS A 188 -20.49 37.58 -8.80
N ILE A 189 -20.49 37.08 -7.57
CA ILE A 189 -21.20 35.88 -7.15
C ILE A 189 -22.28 36.30 -6.15
N LYS A 190 -23.54 36.01 -6.47
CA LYS A 190 -24.68 36.13 -5.54
C LYS A 190 -25.15 34.74 -5.18
N LEU A 191 -25.22 34.44 -3.89
CA LEU A 191 -25.70 33.17 -3.38
C LEU A 191 -27.14 33.35 -2.88
N ASP A 192 -28.03 32.43 -3.22
CA ASP A 192 -29.45 32.52 -2.83
C ASP A 192 -29.62 32.43 -1.30
N MET A 193 -28.69 31.74 -0.62
CA MET A 193 -28.63 31.70 0.85
C MET A 193 -28.33 33.06 1.49
N TYR A 194 -27.74 34.00 0.75
CA TYR A 194 -27.31 35.32 1.23
C TYR A 194 -27.69 36.42 0.21
N PRO A 195 -28.99 36.70 0.01
CA PRO A 195 -29.46 37.57 -1.08
C PRO A 195 -28.90 39.00 -1.01
N ASN A 196 -28.53 39.47 0.19
CA ASN A 196 -28.03 40.83 0.44
C ASN A 196 -26.49 40.93 0.40
N LYS A 197 -25.76 39.82 0.23
CA LYS A 197 -24.29 39.81 0.16
C LYS A 197 -23.85 39.52 -1.27
N VAL A 198 -22.90 40.32 -1.76
CA VAL A 198 -22.19 40.06 -3.01
C VAL A 198 -20.80 39.55 -2.67
N PHE A 199 -20.47 38.36 -3.19
CA PHE A 199 -19.13 37.80 -3.13
C PHE A 199 -18.40 38.10 -4.45
N TYR A 200 -17.08 38.09 -4.38
CA TYR A 200 -16.19 38.28 -5.52
C TYR A 200 -15.32 37.05 -5.70
N GLY A 201 -15.00 36.76 -6.95
CA GLY A 201 -14.17 35.64 -7.35
C GLY A 201 -13.59 35.88 -8.73
N HIS A 202 -12.86 34.88 -9.21
CA HIS A 202 -12.30 34.89 -10.55
C HIS A 202 -12.52 33.56 -11.25
N VAL A 203 -12.54 33.59 -12.58
CA VAL A 203 -12.64 32.37 -13.40
C VAL A 203 -11.35 31.57 -13.23
N SER A 204 -11.44 30.39 -12.61
CA SER A 204 -10.30 29.50 -12.44
C SER A 204 -10.11 28.59 -13.67
N SER A 205 -11.20 28.07 -14.23
CA SER A 205 -11.13 27.27 -15.45
C SER A 205 -12.44 27.24 -16.25
N ILE A 206 -12.31 26.96 -17.55
CA ILE A 206 -13.42 26.80 -18.48
C ILE A 206 -13.38 25.36 -18.98
N GLY A 207 -14.49 24.65 -18.87
CA GLY A 207 -14.60 23.26 -19.33
C GLY A 207 -14.46 23.16 -20.84
N TRP A 208 -13.53 22.32 -21.29
CA TRP A 208 -13.20 22.14 -22.72
C TRP A 208 -14.15 21.20 -23.48
N GLY A 209 -15.03 20.50 -22.78
CA GLY A 209 -15.98 19.59 -23.38
C GLY A 209 -17.15 19.30 -22.45
N ILE A 210 -18.30 19.02 -23.04
CA ILE A 210 -19.48 18.50 -22.34
C ILE A 210 -19.88 17.20 -23.02
N ASN A 211 -20.25 16.19 -22.23
CA ASN A 211 -20.90 15.02 -22.80
C ASN A 211 -22.33 15.42 -23.20
N ARG A 212 -22.67 15.25 -24.48
CA ARG A 212 -23.99 15.60 -25.03
C ARG A 212 -25.06 14.54 -24.74
N ILE A 213 -24.65 13.35 -24.27
CA ILE A 213 -25.55 12.26 -23.91
C ILE A 213 -25.92 12.39 -22.43
N GLN A 214 -27.12 12.89 -22.15
CA GLN A 214 -27.70 12.82 -20.81
C GLN A 214 -28.33 11.44 -20.58
N THR A 215 -27.55 10.40 -20.29
CA THR A 215 -28.02 9.25 -19.49
C THR A 215 -26.86 8.37 -19.01
N GLY A 216 -26.75 8.17 -17.70
CA GLY A 216 -26.19 6.95 -17.08
C GLY A 216 -24.70 6.64 -17.26
N ASN A 217 -24.16 5.80 -16.38
CA ASN A 217 -22.80 5.28 -16.43
C ASN A 217 -22.54 4.55 -17.76
N VAL A 218 -21.75 5.13 -18.68
CA VAL A 218 -21.21 4.40 -19.83
C VAL A 218 -19.76 4.80 -20.07
N ALA A 219 -18.92 3.79 -20.29
CA ALA A 219 -17.51 3.90 -20.66
C ALA A 219 -17.33 4.63 -22.01
N PRO A 220 -16.16 5.25 -22.27
CA PRO A 220 -15.98 6.11 -23.44
C PRO A 220 -15.96 5.32 -24.77
N SER A 221 -16.81 5.72 -25.72
CA SER A 221 -16.67 5.38 -27.14
C SER A 221 -15.49 6.13 -27.76
N THR A 222 -14.74 5.50 -28.66
CA THR A 222 -13.60 6.09 -29.37
C THR A 222 -13.92 6.64 -30.77
N LEU A 223 -15.12 6.49 -31.33
CA LEU A 223 -15.47 7.07 -32.65
C LEU A 223 -16.97 7.43 -32.80
N GLU A 224 -17.23 8.16 -33.90
CA GLU A 224 -18.33 9.10 -34.18
C GLU A 224 -19.77 8.59 -34.04
N TYR A 225 -20.63 9.48 -33.52
CA TYR A 225 -22.07 9.32 -33.48
C TYR A 225 -22.73 10.28 -34.48
N LEU A 226 -23.53 9.75 -35.40
CA LEU A 226 -24.40 10.48 -36.31
C LEU A 226 -25.81 9.90 -36.22
N GLU A 227 -26.78 10.71 -35.79
CA GLU A 227 -28.10 10.81 -36.44
C GLU A 227 -28.69 12.20 -36.16
N PRO A 228 -28.78 13.07 -37.17
CA PRO A 228 -29.62 14.25 -37.09
C PRO A 228 -30.63 14.30 -38.24
N THR A 229 -31.91 14.35 -37.91
CA THR A 229 -32.94 14.82 -38.85
C THR A 229 -33.91 15.73 -38.10
N GLU A 230 -33.59 17.03 -38.16
CA GLU A 230 -34.45 18.18 -37.84
C GLU A 230 -34.94 18.37 -36.39
N TYR A 231 -34.20 19.21 -35.65
CA TYR A 231 -34.81 20.18 -34.74
C TYR A 231 -34.55 21.57 -35.33
N TRP A 232 -35.57 22.23 -35.90
CA TRP A 232 -35.50 23.65 -36.31
C TRP A 232 -35.25 24.60 -35.13
N ILE A 233 -35.17 24.07 -33.90
CA ILE A 233 -34.83 24.77 -32.67
C ILE A 233 -33.44 24.35 -32.20
N LYS A 234 -32.45 25.23 -32.38
CA LYS A 234 -31.11 25.07 -31.79
C LYS A 234 -31.16 25.37 -30.29
N ILE A 235 -31.07 24.34 -29.46
CA ILE A 235 -30.94 24.51 -28.00
C ILE A 235 -29.51 24.93 -27.69
N ALA A 236 -29.34 26.13 -27.13
CA ALA A 236 -28.03 26.63 -26.72
C ALA A 236 -27.41 25.70 -25.66
N GLN A 237 -26.25 25.14 -25.99
CA GLN A 237 -25.46 24.35 -25.06
C GLN A 237 -24.88 25.23 -23.97
N ARG A 238 -24.55 24.61 -22.83
CA ARG A 238 -23.91 25.32 -21.74
C ARG A 238 -22.65 24.60 -21.29
N PHE A 239 -21.58 25.37 -21.16
CA PHE A 239 -20.28 24.86 -20.73
C PHE A 239 -20.05 25.23 -19.26
N PRO A 240 -19.52 24.31 -18.45
CA PRO A 240 -19.20 24.59 -17.06
C PRO A 240 -17.99 25.53 -16.98
N VAL A 241 -18.14 26.62 -16.26
CA VAL A 241 -17.07 27.54 -15.88
C VAL A 241 -16.92 27.45 -14.37
N ARG A 242 -15.70 27.14 -13.92
CA ARG A 242 -15.33 27.11 -12.51
C ARG A 242 -14.88 28.50 -12.09
N ILE A 243 -15.44 28.97 -10.98
CA ILE A 243 -15.21 30.30 -10.43
C ILE A 243 -14.81 30.09 -8.98
N ASP A 244 -13.60 30.47 -8.64
CA ASP A 244 -13.07 30.36 -7.27
C ASP A 244 -13.35 31.68 -6.53
N PHE A 245 -13.65 31.60 -5.23
CA PHE A 245 -13.91 32.78 -4.41
C PHE A 245 -12.58 33.48 -4.07
N ASP A 246 -12.52 34.81 -4.18
CA ASP A 246 -11.32 35.59 -3.81
C ASP A 246 -11.16 35.67 -2.29
N SER A 247 -12.28 35.76 -1.58
CA SER A 247 -12.33 35.82 -0.13
C SER A 247 -13.66 35.27 0.38
N ILE A 248 -13.61 34.54 1.50
CA ILE A 248 -14.79 34.01 2.17
C ILE A 248 -14.87 34.65 3.54
N ASP A 249 -16.04 35.19 3.83
CA ASP A 249 -16.35 35.86 5.09
C ASP A 249 -16.85 34.81 6.09
N SER A 250 -16.23 34.74 7.29
CA SER A 250 -16.58 33.76 8.31
C SER A 250 -18.02 33.90 8.81
N ASP A 251 -18.59 35.11 8.70
CA ASP A 251 -19.97 35.39 9.11
C ASP A 251 -21.00 34.83 8.12
N PHE A 252 -20.54 34.41 6.93
CA PHE A 252 -21.36 33.86 5.85
C PHE A 252 -20.88 32.45 5.43
N PRO A 253 -21.06 31.43 6.30
CA PRO A 253 -20.58 30.08 6.03
C PRO A 253 -21.27 29.44 4.82
N LEU A 254 -20.46 29.03 3.84
CA LEU A 254 -20.95 28.41 2.61
C LEU A 254 -21.44 26.97 2.83
N ARG A 255 -22.38 26.51 1.99
CA ARG A 255 -22.85 25.12 1.97
C ARG A 255 -22.77 24.55 0.57
N ILE A 256 -22.31 23.30 0.47
CA ILE A 256 -22.29 22.58 -0.80
C ILE A 256 -23.72 22.35 -1.31
N GLY A 257 -23.93 22.51 -2.62
CA GLY A 257 -25.24 22.40 -3.26
C GLY A 257 -26.08 23.69 -3.26
N ALA A 258 -25.57 24.79 -2.71
CA ALA A 258 -26.24 26.07 -2.77
C ALA A 258 -26.34 26.63 -4.20
N SER A 259 -27.47 27.27 -4.50
CA SER A 259 -27.68 27.99 -5.75
C SER A 259 -26.91 29.31 -5.76
N ALA A 260 -26.36 29.63 -6.93
CA ALA A 260 -25.59 30.84 -7.15
C ALA A 260 -25.93 31.45 -8.52
N THR A 261 -26.05 32.77 -8.54
CA THR A 261 -26.08 33.57 -9.78
C THR A 261 -24.73 34.26 -9.93
N THR A 262 -24.05 34.04 -11.06
CA THR A 262 -22.75 34.66 -11.33
C THR A 262 -22.82 35.59 -12.53
N ARG A 263 -22.06 36.68 -12.47
CA ARG A 263 -21.93 37.67 -13.53
C ARG A 263 -20.47 38.03 -13.71
N THR A 264 -19.90 37.68 -14.86
CA THR A 264 -18.55 38.10 -15.25
C THR A 264 -18.52 39.61 -15.46
N LEU A 265 -17.44 40.23 -14.99
CA LEU A 265 -17.14 41.64 -15.15
C LEU A 265 -16.15 41.77 -16.30
N ASN A 266 -16.64 41.67 -17.53
CA ASN A 266 -15.78 41.91 -18.69
C ASN A 266 -15.37 43.37 -18.75
N HIS A 267 -14.09 43.59 -19.07
CA HIS A 267 -13.60 44.83 -19.65
C HIS A 267 -13.96 44.82 -21.15
N GLY A 268 -14.88 45.69 -21.57
CA GLY A 268 -15.08 46.09 -22.97
C GLY A 268 -15.52 45.01 -23.95
#